data_AF-A6HB90-F1
#
_entry.id   AF-A6HB90-F1
#
_cell.length_a   1.000
_cell.length_b   1.000
_cell.length_c   1.000
_cell.angle_alpha   90.00
_cell.angle_beta   90.00
_cell.angle_gamma   90.00
#
_symmetry.space_group_name_H-M   'P 1'
#
loop_
_entity.id
_entity.type
_entity.pdbx_description
1 polymer ?
#
loop_
_entity_poly.entity_id
_entity_poly.type
_entity_poly.pdbx_seq_one_letter_code
_entity_poly.pdbx_strand_id
1 'polypeptide(L)'
;MQQLPVLKFAATTGATPDGFTPETFTNQIQATIREPQLQAVTVPRTDHQPLVEASFLKTPSLYPRNTDSPLCHMDIVISCNKGAHSMGQTRWTLIPGSSSHVCHCLQ
;
A
#
# COMPACT_ATOMS: atom_id res chain seq x y z
N MET A 1 -13.08 6.47 8.09
CA MET A 1 -13.18 5.28 8.97
C MET A 1 -12.44 4.04 8.40
N GLN A 2 -11.23 4.18 7.84
CA GLN A 2 -10.41 3.05 7.35
C GLN A 2 -9.05 2.93 8.06
N GLN A 3 -8.80 3.73 9.09
CA GLN A 3 -7.46 3.85 9.70
C GLN A 3 -7.11 2.68 10.63
N LEU A 4 -8.07 2.12 11.36
CA LEU A 4 -7.81 1.02 12.31
C LEU A 4 -7.28 -0.27 11.63
N PRO A 5 -7.84 -0.73 10.50
CA PRO A 5 -7.30 -1.89 9.79
C PRO A 5 -5.90 -1.64 9.17
N VAL A 6 -5.57 -0.39 8.81
CA VAL A 6 -4.23 -0.02 8.31
C VAL A 6 -3.21 -0.11 9.44
N LEU A 7 -3.54 0.44 10.61
CA LEU A 7 -2.68 0.41 11.79
C LEU A 7 -2.42 -1.03 12.26
N LYS A 8 -3.45 -1.88 12.24
CA LYS A 8 -3.30 -3.31 12.60
C LYS A 8 -2.45 -4.08 11.60
N PHE A 9 -2.63 -3.80 10.30
CA PHE A 9 -1.79 -4.37 9.25
C PHE A 9 -0.33 -3.95 9.45
N ALA A 10 -0.08 -2.67 9.60
CA ALA A 10 1.25 -2.14 9.80
C ALA A 10 1.95 -2.72 11.06
N ALA A 11 1.24 -2.80 12.18
CA ALA A 11 1.75 -3.41 13.41
C ALA A 11 2.09 -4.90 13.26
N THR A 12 1.37 -5.64 12.42
CA THR A 12 1.61 -7.08 12.21
C THR A 12 2.70 -7.34 11.17
N THR A 13 2.82 -6.43 10.19
CA THR A 13 3.70 -6.54 9.04
C THR A 13 5.06 -5.85 9.26
N GLY A 14 5.20 -5.05 10.32
CA GLY A 14 6.35 -4.17 10.54
C GLY A 14 6.34 -2.93 9.63
N ALA A 15 5.25 -2.69 8.90
CA ALA A 15 5.11 -1.53 8.03
C ALA A 15 5.03 -0.25 8.86
N THR A 16 5.46 0.89 8.30
CA THR A 16 5.11 2.19 8.89
C THR A 16 3.73 2.63 8.38
N PRO A 17 2.72 2.80 9.26
CA PRO A 17 1.42 3.32 8.88
C PRO A 17 1.47 4.85 8.82
N ASP A 18 2.11 5.42 7.80
CA ASP A 18 2.12 6.87 7.62
C ASP A 18 1.01 7.32 6.68
N GLY A 19 0.38 8.44 7.03
CA GLY A 19 -0.51 9.14 6.12
C GLY A 19 0.31 9.75 4.99
N PHE A 20 -0.12 9.58 3.75
CA PHE A 20 0.59 10.18 2.63
C PHE A 20 0.54 11.70 2.71
N THR A 21 1.72 12.32 2.82
CA THR A 21 1.91 13.75 2.65
C THR A 21 2.59 13.98 1.29
N PRO A 22 2.09 14.89 0.45
CA PRO A 22 2.79 15.30 -0.77
C PRO A 22 4.29 15.51 -0.53
N GLU A 23 5.12 15.09 -1.48
CA GLU A 23 6.57 15.23 -1.45
C GLU A 23 7.35 14.29 -0.50
N THR A 24 6.67 13.36 0.19
CA THR A 24 7.31 12.41 1.12
C THR A 24 8.37 11.52 0.44
N PHE A 25 8.20 11.25 -0.86
CA PHE A 25 9.14 10.42 -1.63
C PHE A 25 10.18 11.25 -2.41
N THR A 26 9.86 12.49 -2.77
CA THR A 26 10.64 13.27 -3.74
C THR A 26 11.48 14.38 -3.12
N ASN A 27 11.15 14.86 -1.91
CA ASN A 27 11.79 16.03 -1.30
C ASN A 27 12.85 15.66 -0.26
N GLN A 28 14.11 15.52 -0.71
CA GLN A 28 15.33 15.22 0.09
C GLN A 28 15.63 16.18 1.24
N ILE A 29 14.93 17.31 1.32
CA ILE A 29 15.12 18.33 2.37
C ILE A 29 14.21 18.04 3.57
N GLN A 30 13.12 17.30 3.39
CA GLN A 30 12.20 16.97 4.48
C GLN A 30 12.81 15.94 5.43
N ALA A 31 12.64 16.16 6.74
CA ALA A 31 13.14 15.26 7.79
C ALA A 31 12.48 13.86 7.77
N THR A 32 11.32 13.74 7.12
CA THR A 32 10.54 12.49 7.03
C THR A 32 10.58 11.93 5.61
N ILE A 33 11.75 11.92 4.98
CA ILE A 33 11.86 11.22 3.70
C ILE A 33 11.91 9.72 3.90
N ARG A 34 11.24 8.99 3.02
CA ARG A 34 11.27 7.53 3.03
C ARG A 34 11.45 7.03 1.62
N GLU A 35 12.36 6.08 1.43
CA GLU A 35 12.50 5.33 0.18
C GLU A 35 12.06 3.88 0.45
N PRO A 36 10.75 3.59 0.39
CA PRO A 36 10.28 2.23 0.62
C PRO A 36 10.71 1.31 -0.53
N GLN A 37 11.08 0.08 -0.19
CA GLN A 37 11.31 -0.98 -1.18
C GLN A 37 10.01 -1.55 -1.76
N LEU A 38 8.89 -1.40 -1.04
CA LEU A 38 7.56 -1.79 -1.45
C LEU A 38 6.55 -0.88 -0.76
N GLN A 39 5.58 -0.35 -1.52
CA GLN A 39 4.47 0.39 -0.95
C GLN A 39 3.14 -0.35 -1.13
N ALA A 40 2.30 -0.35 -0.09
CA ALA A 40 0.96 -0.92 -0.12
C ALA A 40 -0.08 0.20 -0.05
N VAL A 41 -0.86 0.38 -1.13
CA VAL A 41 -1.85 1.45 -1.23
C VAL A 41 -3.25 0.88 -0.98
N THR A 42 -4.08 1.61 -0.21
CA THR A 42 -5.40 1.10 0.19
C THR A 42 -6.49 1.46 -0.82
N VAL A 43 -6.50 2.70 -1.33
CA VAL A 43 -7.53 3.15 -2.27
C VAL A 43 -6.88 3.95 -3.41
N PRO A 44 -6.56 3.31 -4.54
CA PRO A 44 -5.76 3.95 -5.58
C PRO A 44 -6.42 5.15 -6.26
N ARG A 45 -7.76 5.24 -6.19
CA ARG A 45 -8.49 6.39 -6.71
C ARG A 45 -8.27 7.65 -5.88
N THR A 46 -8.16 7.50 -4.56
CA THR A 46 -7.97 8.63 -3.63
C THR A 46 -6.49 8.90 -3.41
N ASP A 47 -5.69 7.84 -3.40
CA ASP A 47 -4.25 7.85 -3.13
C ASP A 47 -3.43 7.80 -4.44
N HIS A 48 -3.82 8.56 -5.47
CA HIS A 48 -3.10 8.54 -6.75
C HIS A 48 -1.74 9.24 -6.68
N GLN A 49 -1.55 10.15 -5.73
CA GLN A 49 -0.29 10.87 -5.57
C GLN A 49 0.88 9.99 -5.10
N PRO A 50 0.75 9.09 -4.10
CA PRO A 50 1.82 8.16 -3.75
C PRO A 50 2.19 7.20 -4.89
N LEU A 51 1.22 6.84 -5.74
CA LEU A 51 1.48 6.02 -6.93
C LEU A 51 2.38 6.74 -7.94
N VAL A 52 2.09 8.02 -8.20
CA VAL A 52 2.91 8.85 -9.09
C VAL A 52 4.28 9.09 -8.49
N GLU A 53 4.35 9.46 -7.21
CA GLU A 53 5.62 9.77 -6.57
C GLU A 53 6.54 8.55 -6.46
N ALA A 54 6.00 7.36 -6.13
CA ALA A 54 6.78 6.12 -6.12
C ALA A 54 7.26 5.69 -7.51
N SER A 55 6.52 6.05 -8.57
CA SER A 55 6.96 5.80 -9.94
C SER A 55 8.25 6.54 -10.28
N PHE A 56 8.51 7.72 -9.68
CA PHE A 56 9.78 8.44 -9.83
C PHE A 56 10.96 7.71 -9.18
N LEU A 57 10.71 7.01 -8.07
CA LEU A 57 11.73 6.23 -7.36
C LEU A 57 11.89 4.80 -7.87
N LYS A 58 11.06 4.37 -8.83
CA LYS A 58 10.96 2.97 -9.28
C LYS A 58 10.63 2.00 -8.14
N THR A 59 9.90 2.48 -7.13
CA THR A 59 9.43 1.64 -6.02
C THR A 59 8.22 0.83 -6.47
N PRO A 60 8.22 -0.50 -6.31
CA PRO A 60 7.08 -1.33 -6.64
C PRO A 60 5.88 -1.04 -5.71
N SER A 61 4.68 -1.13 -6.29
CA SER A 61 3.41 -0.84 -5.64
C SER A 61 2.45 -2.04 -5.66
N LEU A 62 1.91 -2.36 -4.48
CA LEU A 62 0.91 -3.41 -4.27
C LEU A 62 -0.42 -2.78 -3.88
N TYR A 63 -1.51 -3.21 -4.50
CA TYR A 63 -2.83 -2.68 -4.16
C TYR A 63 -3.98 -3.67 -4.43
N PRO A 64 -4.98 -3.72 -3.52
CA PRO A 64 -6.26 -4.34 -3.80
C PRO A 64 -7.09 -3.44 -4.73
N ARG A 65 -7.77 -4.05 -5.69
CA ARG A 65 -8.38 -3.35 -6.83
C ARG A 65 -9.79 -3.85 -7.10
N ASN A 66 -10.71 -2.90 -7.26
CA ASN A 66 -12.02 -3.13 -7.88
C ASN A 66 -11.97 -2.89 -9.40
N THR A 67 -12.86 -3.51 -10.18
CA THR A 67 -12.90 -3.43 -11.66
C THR A 67 -12.90 -2.00 -12.24
N ASP A 68 -13.35 -1.02 -11.48
CA ASP A 68 -13.46 0.39 -11.86
C ASP A 68 -12.24 1.27 -11.51
N SER A 69 -11.22 0.72 -10.86
CA SER A 69 -10.02 1.48 -10.47
C SER A 69 -9.05 1.64 -11.67
N PRO A 70 -8.28 2.73 -11.79
CA PRO A 70 -7.28 2.90 -12.86
C PRO A 70 -6.06 1.98 -12.65
N LEU A 71 -5.45 1.43 -13.73
CA LEU A 71 -4.26 0.52 -13.75
C LEU A 71 -2.91 1.23 -13.83
N CYS A 72 -2.87 2.55 -13.77
CA CYS A 72 -1.65 3.29 -14.02
C CYS A 72 -0.71 3.26 -12.80
N HIS A 73 0.59 3.05 -13.04
CA HIS A 73 1.69 3.09 -12.04
C HIS A 73 1.61 2.01 -10.97
N MET A 74 1.27 0.80 -11.39
CA MET A 74 0.74 -0.23 -10.54
C MET A 74 1.32 -1.59 -10.90
N ASP A 75 2.11 -2.16 -10.00
CA ASP A 75 2.93 -3.33 -10.32
C ASP A 75 2.21 -4.65 -9.98
N ILE A 76 1.64 -4.74 -8.77
CA ILE A 76 0.98 -5.96 -8.31
C ILE A 76 -0.46 -5.66 -7.92
N VAL A 77 -1.38 -6.36 -8.59
CA VAL A 77 -2.83 -6.11 -8.51
C VAL A 77 -3.51 -7.30 -7.88
N ILE A 78 -4.26 -7.07 -6.81
CA ILE A 78 -5.14 -8.09 -6.25
C ILE A 78 -6.58 -7.69 -6.53
N SER A 79 -7.26 -8.45 -7.38
CA SER A 79 -8.68 -8.22 -7.65
C SER A 79 -9.49 -8.49 -6.37
N CYS A 80 -10.27 -7.50 -5.97
CA CYS A 80 -11.08 -7.52 -4.77
C CYS A 80 -12.46 -6.93 -5.08
N ASN A 81 -13.51 -7.42 -4.42
CA ASN A 81 -14.85 -6.88 -4.58
C ASN A 81 -15.05 -5.60 -3.77
N LYS A 82 -15.97 -4.75 -4.23
CA LYS A 82 -16.39 -3.52 -3.53
C LYS A 82 -17.10 -3.87 -2.22
N GLY A 83 -16.35 -4.01 -1.14
CA GLY A 83 -16.90 -4.26 0.18
C GLY A 83 -15.82 -4.22 1.25
N ALA A 84 -16.15 -3.65 2.41
CA ALA A 84 -15.23 -3.57 3.55
C ALA A 84 -14.73 -4.97 3.97
N HIS A 85 -15.59 -5.98 3.85
CA HIS A 85 -15.24 -7.37 4.16
C HIS A 85 -14.21 -7.96 3.17
N SER A 86 -14.43 -7.80 1.86
CA SER A 86 -13.51 -8.31 0.83
C SER A 86 -12.13 -7.63 0.91
N MET A 87 -12.13 -6.31 1.13
CA MET A 87 -10.91 -5.52 1.34
C MET A 87 -10.17 -5.96 2.61
N GLY A 88 -10.91 -6.21 3.70
CA GLY A 88 -10.37 -6.71 4.95
C GLY A 88 -9.74 -8.10 4.81
N GLN A 89 -10.39 -9.01 4.09
CA GLN A 89 -9.86 -10.35 3.81
C GLN A 89 -8.59 -10.29 2.97
N THR A 90 -8.59 -9.49 1.90
CA THR A 90 -7.41 -9.32 1.04
C THR A 90 -6.21 -8.82 1.84
N ARG A 91 -6.42 -7.79 2.67
CA ARG A 91 -5.39 -7.27 3.57
C ARG A 91 -4.94 -8.31 4.60
N TRP A 92 -5.85 -9.13 5.11
CA TRP A 92 -5.53 -10.19 6.07
C TRP A 92 -4.64 -11.29 5.45
N THR A 93 -4.93 -11.70 4.21
CA THR A 93 -4.11 -12.69 3.47
C THR A 93 -2.69 -12.18 3.19
N LEU A 94 -2.51 -10.86 3.13
CA LEU A 94 -1.21 -10.22 2.93
C LEU A 94 -0.36 -10.14 4.21
N ILE A 95 -0.92 -10.47 5.38
CA ILE A 95 -0.19 -10.42 6.66
C ILE A 95 0.66 -11.70 6.82
N PRO A 96 1.94 -11.58 7.21
CA PRO A 96 2.78 -12.74 7.52
C PRO A 96 2.14 -13.57 8.65
N GLY A 97 1.79 -14.83 8.35
CA GLY A 97 1.15 -15.77 9.28
C GLY A 97 -0.24 -16.27 8.87
N SER A 98 -0.89 -15.67 7.87
CA SER A 98 -2.20 -16.14 7.35
C SER A 98 -2.11 -16.96 6.06
N SER A 99 -0.99 -16.87 5.34
CA SER A 99 -0.70 -17.70 4.16
C SER A 99 0.77 -18.11 4.20
N SER A 100 1.04 -19.41 4.35
CA SER A 100 2.37 -20.02 4.46
C SER A 100 3.26 -19.87 3.20
N HIS A 101 2.89 -19.07 2.21
CA HIS A 101 3.52 -19.02 0.88
C HIS A 101 3.77 -17.63 0.29
N VAL A 102 3.46 -16.53 0.99
CA VAL A 102 3.78 -15.18 0.49
C VAL A 102 5.07 -14.69 1.15
N CYS A 103 6.20 -14.88 0.46
CA CYS A 103 7.49 -14.33 0.84
C CYS A 103 7.43 -12.79 0.91
N HIS A 104 8.10 -12.22 1.90
CA HIS A 104 7.88 -10.86 2.37
C HIS A 104 9.20 -10.11 2.51
N CYS A 105 9.21 -8.82 2.13
CA CYS A 105 10.01 -7.78 2.74
C CYS A 105 9.13 -6.51 2.82
N LEU A 106 8.71 -6.16 4.04
CA LEU A 106 8.43 -4.77 4.37
C LEU A 106 9.53 -4.35 5.32
N GLN A 107 10.40 -3.49 4.79
CA GLN A 107 11.80 -3.24 5.17
C GLN A 107 12.74 -4.43 4.92
#